data_AF-A0A318D3F9-F1
#
_entry.id   AF-A0A318D3F9-F1
#
_cell.length_a   1.000
_cell.length_b   1.000
_cell.length_c   1.000
_cell.angle_alpha   90.00
_cell.angle_beta   90.00
_cell.angle_gamma   90.00
#
_symmetry.space_group_name_H-M   'P 1'
#
loop_
_entity.id
_entity.type
_entity.pdbx_description
1 polymer ?
#
loop_
_entity_poly.entity_id
_entity_poly.type
_entity_poly.pdbx_seq_one_letter_code
_entity_poly.pdbx_strand_id
1 'polypeptide(L)' 'MLSMPACTERQKKSIKHLKSDIIGIERKVTLYDCNGNVIRNWEGRFKIEIQGSYLSFIDDNGKDIKVSGTVVVEET' A
#
# COMPACT_ATOMS: atom_id res chain seq x y z
N MET A 1 20.28 -18.21 -26.43
CA MET A 1 20.42 -17.51 -25.14
C MET A 1 19.07 -16.89 -24.81
N LEU A 2 18.19 -17.63 -24.13
CA LEU A 2 16.83 -17.16 -23.79
C LEU A 2 16.86 -16.60 -22.37
N SER A 3 17.12 -15.29 -22.25
CA SER A 3 16.91 -14.58 -20.98
C SER A 3 15.42 -14.20 -20.89
N MET A 4 14.66 -14.92 -20.08
CA MET A 4 13.35 -14.46 -19.58
C MET A 4 13.47 -14.04 -18.10
N PRO A 5 14.05 -12.88 -17.76
CA PRO A 5 14.10 -12.44 -16.36
C PRO A 5 12.81 -11.73 -15.89
N ALA A 6 11.82 -11.52 -16.78
CA ALA A 6 10.68 -10.66 -16.49
C ALA A 6 9.57 -11.32 -15.65
N CYS A 7 9.44 -12.64 -15.64
CA CYS A 7 8.38 -13.32 -14.87
C CYS A 7 8.67 -13.36 -13.36
N THR A 8 9.95 -13.40 -12.97
CA THR A 8 10.35 -13.53 -11.57
C THR A 8 10.05 -12.31 -10.72
N GLU A 9 10.19 -11.09 -11.21
CA GLU A 9 9.98 -9.89 -10.38
C GLU A 9 8.49 -9.64 -10.09
N ARG A 10 7.61 -9.88 -11.06
CA ARG A 10 6.16 -9.75 -10.87
C ARG A 10 5.62 -10.81 -9.92
N GLN A 11 6.10 -12.05 -10.05
CA GLN A 11 5.77 -13.16 -9.15
C GLN A 11 6.32 -12.93 -7.74
N LYS A 12 7.57 -12.45 -7.60
CA LYS A 12 8.16 -12.09 -6.29
C LYS A 12 7.37 -10.99 -5.59
N LYS A 13 6.93 -9.94 -6.33
CA LYS A 13 6.06 -8.90 -5.77
C LYS A 13 4.75 -9.50 -5.28
N SER A 14 4.08 -10.30 -6.10
CA SER A 14 2.82 -10.96 -5.73
C SER A 14 2.95 -11.81 -4.45
N ILE A 15 4.01 -12.62 -4.34
CA ILE A 15 4.27 -13.45 -3.14
C ILE A 15 4.57 -12.59 -1.89
N LYS A 16 5.30 -11.48 -2.05
CA LYS A 16 5.56 -10.54 -0.95
C LYS A 16 4.29 -9.84 -0.47
N HIS A 17 3.37 -9.50 -1.38
CA HIS A 17 2.06 -8.95 -1.04
C HIS A 17 1.23 -9.98 -0.26
N LEU A 18 1.11 -11.21 -0.77
CA LEU A 18 0.37 -12.30 -0.09
C LEU A 18 0.88 -12.57 1.34
N LYS A 19 2.19 -12.50 1.59
CA LYS A 19 2.73 -12.64 2.95
C LYS A 19 2.36 -11.47 3.87
N SER A 20 2.25 -10.26 3.34
CA SER A 20 1.82 -9.09 4.11
C SER A 20 0.35 -9.19 4.48
N ASP A 21 -0.50 -9.68 3.59
CA ASP A 21 -1.94 -9.85 3.81
C ASP A 21 -2.22 -10.87 4.95
N ILE A 22 -1.35 -11.87 5.10
CA ILE A 22 -1.54 -12.98 6.04
C ILE A 22 -0.96 -12.69 7.45
N ILE A 23 0.10 -11.88 7.56
CA ILE A 23 0.85 -11.67 8.83
C ILE A 23 0.80 -10.21 9.32
N GLY A 24 0.31 -9.28 8.50
CA GLY A 24 0.28 -7.84 8.82
C GLY A 24 -0.76 -7.44 9.86
N ILE A 25 -0.46 -6.37 10.59
CA ILE A 25 -1.39 -5.67 11.48
C ILE A 25 -2.46 -4.97 10.63
N GLU A 26 -3.71 -5.03 11.07
CA GLU A 26 -4.83 -4.31 10.47
C GLU A 26 -4.66 -2.80 10.71
N ARG A 27 -4.83 -2.01 9.64
CA ARG A 27 -4.58 -0.57 9.67
C ARG A 27 -5.74 0.17 9.03
N LYS A 28 -5.94 1.40 9.51
CA LYS A 28 -6.80 2.39 8.86
C LYS A 28 -5.94 3.49 8.27
N VAL A 29 -6.11 3.73 6.97
CA VAL A 29 -5.52 4.87 6.26
C VAL A 29 -6.64 5.86 5.97
N THR A 30 -6.49 7.09 6.43
CA THR A 30 -7.45 8.17 6.16
C THR A 30 -6.78 9.28 5.35
N LEU A 31 -7.36 9.60 4.20
CA LEU A 31 -6.96 10.74 3.38
C LEU A 31 -7.86 11.93 3.69
N TYR A 32 -7.23 13.06 4.02
CA TYR A 32 -7.89 14.33 4.29
C TYR A 32 -7.62 15.35 3.18
N ASP A 33 -8.55 16.28 2.99
CA ASP A 33 -8.33 17.50 2.20
C ASP A 33 -7.50 18.53 2.98
N CYS A 34 -7.17 19.65 2.34
CA CYS A 34 -6.41 20.73 2.98
C CYS A 34 -7.16 21.45 4.11
N ASN A 35 -8.46 21.22 4.29
CA ASN A 35 -9.28 21.77 5.36
C ASN A 35 -9.50 20.77 6.50
N GLY A 36 -8.94 19.55 6.41
CA GLY A 36 -9.12 18.50 7.39
C GLY A 36 -10.40 17.66 7.21
N ASN A 37 -11.10 17.78 6.08
CA ASN A 37 -12.25 16.91 5.76
C ASN A 37 -11.78 15.57 5.21
N VAL A 38 -12.44 14.48 5.60
CA VAL A 38 -12.14 13.15 5.08
C VAL A 38 -12.54 13.06 3.60
N ILE A 39 -11.58 12.74 2.74
CA ILE A 39 -11.80 12.43 1.32
C ILE A 39 -12.07 10.93 1.16
N ARG A 40 -11.29 10.07 1.85
CA ARG A 40 -11.36 8.61 1.69
C ARG A 40 -10.73 7.86 2.86
N ASN A 41 -11.26 6.65 3.13
CA ASN A 41 -10.70 5.69 4.07
C ASN A 41 -10.35 4.38 3.36
N TRP A 42 -9.30 3.71 3.84
CA TRP A 42 -8.98 2.32 3.54
C TRP A 42 -8.75 1.59 4.86
N GLU A 43 -9.35 0.42 5.01
CA GLU A 43 -9.20 -0.46 6.18
C GLU A 43 -8.76 -1.83 5.67
N GLY A 44 -7.72 -2.40 6.27
CA GLY A 44 -7.14 -3.65 5.81
C GLY A 44 -5.68 -3.83 6.22
N ARG A 45 -5.05 -4.88 5.70
CA ARG A 45 -3.67 -5.27 6.08
C ARG A 45 -2.67 -4.84 5.03
N PHE A 46 -2.37 -3.54 5.02
CA PHE A 46 -1.50 -2.98 3.99
C PHE A 46 -0.05 -2.91 4.42
N LYS A 47 0.86 -3.22 3.49
CA LYS A 47 2.25 -2.79 3.59
C LYS A 47 2.37 -1.35 3.12
N ILE A 48 2.61 -0.44 4.05
CA ILE A 48 2.84 0.98 3.76
C ILE A 48 4.33 1.19 3.47
N GLU A 49 4.63 1.77 2.30
CA GLU A 49 5.98 2.19 1.92
C GLU A 49 6.02 3.71 1.73
N ILE A 50 6.94 4.37 2.43
CA ILE A 50 7.17 5.82 2.27
C ILE A 50 8.29 6.00 1.25
N GLN A 51 8.00 6.73 0.17
CA GLN A 51 8.94 6.99 -0.92
C GLN A 51 9.06 8.51 -1.14
N GLY A 52 9.92 9.14 -0.35
CA GLY A 52 10.16 10.59 -0.43
C GLY A 52 8.93 11.38 0.00
N SER A 53 8.25 12.00 -0.97
CA SER A 53 7.10 12.90 -0.74
C SER A 53 5.74 12.22 -0.76
N TYR A 54 5.69 10.91 -0.98
CA TYR A 54 4.43 10.15 -1.01
C TYR A 54 4.54 8.83 -0.26
N LEU A 55 3.39 8.36 0.21
CA LEU A 55 3.18 7.02 0.72
C LEU A 55 2.54 6.17 -0.40
N SER A 56 2.88 4.90 -0.45
CA SER A 56 2.22 3.94 -1.33
C SER A 56 1.89 2.64 -0.60
N PHE A 57 0.76 2.04 -0.98
CA PHE A 57 0.34 0.74 -0.50
C PHE A 57 -0.55 0.07 -1.54
N ILE A 58 -0.67 -1.25 -1.47
CA ILE A 58 -1.66 -1.99 -2.27
C ILE A 58 -2.87 -2.21 -1.38
N ASP A 59 -4.06 -1.86 -1.87
CA ASP A 59 -5.32 -2.13 -1.18
C ASP A 59 -5.73 -3.61 -1.31
N ASP A 60 -6.76 -4.02 -0.58
CA ASP A 60 -7.23 -5.41 -0.57
C ASP A 60 -7.75 -5.90 -1.94
N ASN A 61 -8.02 -4.99 -2.88
CA ASN A 61 -8.39 -5.34 -4.25
C ASN A 61 -7.17 -5.50 -5.18
N GLY A 62 -5.95 -5.38 -4.66
CA GLY A 62 -4.72 -5.43 -5.43
C GLY A 62 -4.40 -4.13 -6.18
N LYS A 63 -5.08 -3.02 -5.85
CA LYS A 63 -4.84 -1.72 -6.48
C LYS A 63 -3.71 -0.98 -5.78
N ASP A 64 -2.73 -0.52 -6.56
CA ASP A 64 -1.66 0.36 -6.08
C ASP A 64 -2.22 1.77 -5.81
N ILE A 65 -2.16 2.20 -4.55
CA ILE A 65 -2.59 3.51 -4.07
C ILE A 65 -1.34 4.32 -3.75
N LYS A 66 -1.26 5.53 -4.30
CA LYS A 66 -0.21 6.52 -3.99
C LYS A 66 -0.84 7.79 -3.46
N VAL A 67 -0.36 8.25 -2.31
CA VAL A 67 -0.88 9.44 -1.63
C VAL A 67 0.28 10.37 -1.33
N SER A 68 0.26 11.56 -1.95
CA SER A 68 1.19 12.65 -1.69
C SER A 68 0.57 13.66 -0.72
N GLY A 69 1.34 14.14 0.25
CA GLY A 69 0.88 15.10 1.26
C GLY A 69 0.91 14.56 2.69
N THR A 70 0.22 15.23 3.62
CA THR A 70 0.13 14.82 5.02
C THR A 70 -0.86 13.67 5.16
N VAL A 71 -0.40 12.53 5.67
CA VAL A 71 -1.24 11.36 5.92
C VAL A 71 -1.06 10.90 7.35
N VAL A 72 -2.18 10.59 8.00
CA VAL A 72 -2.22 10.00 9.34
C VAL A 72 -2.45 8.51 9.20
N VAL A 73 -1.58 7.71 9.83
CA VAL A 73 -1.69 6.25 9.90
C VAL A 73 -1.77 5.88 11.37
N GLU A 74 -2.84 5.20 11.75
CA GLU A 74 -3.09 4.76 13.13
C GLU A 74 -3.05 3.23 13.22
N GLU A 75 -2.55 2.74 14.35
CA GLU A 75 -2.58 1.32 14.74
C GLU A 75 -3.64 1.17 15.84
N THR A 76 -4.58 0.24 15.63
CA THR A 76 -5.65 -0.10 16.58
C THR A 76 -5.40 -1.44 17.23
#